data_AF-A0A2G3ANM8-F1
#
_entry.id   AF-A0A2G3ANM8-F1
#
_cell.length_a   1.000
_cell.length_b   1.000
_cell.length_c   1.000
_cell.angle_alpha   90.00
_cell.angle_beta   90.00
_cell.angle_gamma   90.00
#
_symmetry.space_group_name_H-M   'P 1'
#
loop_
_entity.id
_entity.type
_entity.pdbx_description
1 polymer ?
#
loop_
_entity_poly.entity_id
_entity_poly.type
_entity_poly.pdbx_seq_one_letter_code
_entity_poly.pdbx_strand_id
1 'polypeptide(L)'
;MQLRVSKVMTNAPLILTLDCDMYSNDPQTPQRVLCYFCDPSIRCKLGYVQFPQRYHGLNEDDMYGGDNVRTFRVSPSGLDGLGGPDNCGTGCFFNRQALFDSPLSSLGHSEHSQIHNMTISSVSIVELACHVASSNYEHNTGWGTKVCG
;
A
#
# COMPACT_ATOMS: atom_id res chain seq x y z
N MET A 1 6.52 7.91 -7.42
CA MET A 1 6.05 7.75 -8.82
C MET A 1 4.85 6.82 -8.91
N GLN A 2 4.97 5.55 -8.48
CA GLN A 2 3.92 4.53 -8.64
C GLN A 2 2.55 4.89 -8.02
N LEU A 3 2.51 5.52 -6.84
CA LEU A 3 1.25 5.88 -6.17
C LEU A 3 0.41 6.91 -6.96
N ARG A 4 1.07 7.89 -7.62
CA ARG A 4 0.43 8.94 -8.43
C ARG A 4 -0.16 8.35 -9.70
N VAL A 5 0.61 7.53 -10.41
CA VAL A 5 0.15 6.81 -11.61
C VAL A 5 -1.04 5.92 -11.29
N SER A 6 -0.95 5.14 -10.20
CA SER A 6 -2.04 4.27 -9.76
C SER A 6 -3.33 5.05 -9.41
N LYS A 7 -3.21 6.25 -8.83
CA LYS A 7 -4.35 7.13 -8.54
C LYS A 7 -5.10 7.55 -9.82
N VAL A 8 -4.37 7.82 -10.89
CA VAL A 8 -4.95 8.18 -12.19
C VAL A 8 -5.59 6.98 -12.88
N MET A 9 -4.90 5.84 -12.88
CA MET A 9 -5.32 4.67 -13.67
C MET A 9 -6.52 3.94 -13.07
N THR A 10 -6.51 3.65 -11.77
CA THR A 10 -7.56 2.85 -11.13
C THR A 10 -8.13 3.49 -9.88
N ASN A 11 -7.35 4.35 -9.21
CA ASN A 11 -7.71 4.94 -7.92
C ASN A 11 -8.15 3.91 -6.87
N ALA A 12 -7.61 2.68 -6.94
CA ALA A 12 -8.01 1.59 -6.04
C ALA A 12 -7.77 1.99 -4.57
N PRO A 13 -8.70 1.74 -3.63
CA PRO A 13 -8.59 2.17 -2.23
C PRO A 13 -7.51 1.41 -1.45
N LEU A 14 -7.14 0.22 -1.92
CA LEU A 14 -6.10 -0.63 -1.33
C LEU A 14 -4.90 -0.72 -2.26
N ILE A 15 -3.70 -0.78 -1.68
CA ILE A 15 -2.44 -0.90 -2.42
C ILE A 15 -1.63 -2.03 -1.80
N LEU A 16 -1.24 -3.02 -2.60
CA LEU A 16 -0.36 -4.10 -2.18
C LEU A 16 1.08 -3.79 -2.60
N THR A 17 2.02 -3.82 -1.65
CA THR A 17 3.46 -3.94 -1.97
C THR A 17 3.86 -5.41 -2.02
N LEU A 18 4.48 -5.81 -3.13
CA LEU A 18 4.94 -7.18 -3.34
C LEU A 18 6.23 -7.17 -4.16
N ASP A 19 7.26 -7.77 -3.60
CA ASP A 19 8.54 -7.97 -4.29
C ASP A 19 8.43 -9.04 -5.37
N CYS A 20 9.32 -9.00 -6.37
CA CYS A 20 9.25 -9.87 -7.55
C CYS A 20 9.57 -11.35 -7.26
N ASP A 21 10.21 -11.64 -6.14
CA ASP A 21 10.54 -12.98 -5.64
C ASP A 21 9.52 -13.50 -4.61
N MET A 22 8.46 -12.73 -4.34
CA MET A 22 7.43 -13.06 -3.36
C MET A 22 6.08 -13.34 -4.04
N TYR A 23 5.33 -14.29 -3.49
CA TYR A 23 3.97 -14.61 -3.93
C TYR A 23 3.08 -15.00 -2.75
N SER A 24 1.76 -14.85 -2.92
CA SER A 24 0.78 -15.28 -1.90
C SER A 24 0.66 -16.81 -1.92
N ASN A 25 0.78 -17.42 -0.75
CA ASN A 25 0.55 -18.85 -0.56
C ASN A 25 -0.90 -19.19 -0.17
N ASP A 26 -1.74 -18.19 0.10
CA ASP A 26 -3.16 -18.36 0.39
C ASP A 26 -3.99 -17.59 -0.67
N PRO A 27 -4.86 -18.25 -1.45
CA PRO A 27 -5.75 -17.56 -2.38
C PRO A 27 -6.82 -16.71 -1.68
N GLN A 28 -7.06 -16.92 -0.39
CA GLN A 28 -8.02 -16.14 0.41
C GLN A 28 -7.40 -14.86 0.99
N THR A 29 -6.10 -14.60 0.78
CA THR A 29 -5.42 -13.38 1.26
C THR A 29 -6.22 -12.10 0.98
N PRO A 30 -6.75 -11.85 -0.24
CA PRO A 30 -7.55 -10.66 -0.50
C PRO A 30 -8.83 -10.58 0.35
N GLN A 31 -9.51 -11.71 0.58
CA GLN A 31 -10.72 -11.75 1.40
C GLN A 31 -10.41 -11.46 2.86
N ARG A 32 -9.33 -12.04 3.40
CA ARG A 32 -8.88 -11.79 4.78
C ARG A 32 -8.52 -10.32 5.00
N VAL A 33 -7.85 -9.70 4.04
CA VAL A 33 -7.56 -8.25 4.06
C VAL A 33 -8.85 -7.46 4.13
N LEU A 34 -9.81 -7.76 3.25
CA LEU A 34 -11.09 -7.06 3.21
C LEU A 34 -11.85 -7.14 4.54
N CYS A 35 -11.74 -8.24 5.30
CA CYS A 35 -12.32 -8.30 6.65
C CYS A 35 -11.86 -7.13 7.54
N TYR A 36 -10.57 -6.79 7.52
CA TYR A 36 -10.05 -5.67 8.32
C TYR A 36 -10.50 -4.29 7.77
N PHE A 37 -10.47 -4.12 6.44
CA PHE A 37 -10.80 -2.84 5.82
C PHE A 37 -12.30 -2.54 5.78
N CYS A 38 -13.14 -3.57 5.83
CA CYS A 38 -14.59 -3.43 5.88
C CYS A 38 -15.13 -3.34 7.30
N ASP A 39 -14.35 -3.71 8.33
CA ASP A 39 -14.77 -3.62 9.73
C ASP A 39 -14.92 -2.15 10.18
N PRO A 40 -16.15 -1.70 10.51
CA PRO A 40 -16.39 -0.32 10.93
C PRO A 40 -15.64 0.10 12.19
N SER A 41 -15.28 -0.84 13.06
CA SER A 41 -14.64 -0.58 14.35
C SER A 41 -13.16 -0.19 14.22
N ILE A 42 -12.46 -0.72 13.21
CA ILE A 42 -11.02 -0.51 13.02
C ILE A 42 -10.69 0.28 11.74
N ARG A 43 -11.53 0.26 10.70
CA ARG A 43 -11.20 0.82 9.38
C ARG A 43 -10.73 2.28 9.40
N CYS A 44 -11.25 3.10 10.31
CA CYS A 44 -10.89 4.52 10.41
C CYS A 44 -9.50 4.76 11.01
N LYS A 45 -8.94 3.75 11.69
CA LYS A 45 -7.62 3.79 12.32
C LYS A 45 -6.62 2.86 11.63
N LEU A 46 -7.07 2.07 10.65
CA LEU A 46 -6.25 1.10 9.95
C LEU A 46 -5.45 1.78 8.83
N GLY A 47 -4.13 1.88 9.04
CA GLY A 47 -3.20 2.35 8.02
C GLY A 47 -2.85 1.27 6.99
N TYR A 48 -2.57 0.05 7.46
CA TYR A 48 -2.22 -1.09 6.61
C TYR A 48 -2.39 -2.43 7.35
N VAL A 49 -2.30 -3.53 6.59
CA VAL A 49 -2.23 -4.91 7.09
C VAL A 49 -0.97 -5.58 6.53
N GLN A 50 -0.06 -5.99 7.41
CA GLN A 50 1.20 -6.67 7.06
C GLN A 50 1.04 -8.18 7.23
N PHE A 51 1.35 -8.95 6.17
CA PHE A 51 1.44 -10.40 6.25
C PHE A 51 2.87 -10.86 6.59
N PRO A 52 3.02 -11.99 7.31
CA PRO A 52 4.33 -12.54 7.60
C PRO A 52 5.03 -13.02 6.33
N GLN A 53 6.30 -12.65 6.17
CA GLN A 53 7.14 -13.16 5.08
C GLN A 53 7.59 -14.59 5.41
N ARG A 54 7.60 -15.47 4.40
CA ARG A 54 8.09 -16.85 4.51
C ARG A 54 8.91 -17.18 3.29
N TYR A 55 10.16 -17.60 3.52
CA TYR A 55 11.08 -17.94 2.45
C TYR A 55 11.06 -19.44 2.15
N HIS A 56 11.36 -19.79 0.90
CA HIS A 56 11.49 -21.17 0.45
C HIS A 56 12.97 -21.57 0.34
N GLY A 57 13.24 -22.88 0.31
CA GLY A 57 14.59 -23.39 0.09
C GLY A 57 15.52 -23.27 1.31
N LEU A 58 14.96 -23.08 2.50
CA LEU A 58 15.73 -23.08 3.75
C LEU A 58 16.22 -24.51 4.06
N ASN A 59 17.44 -24.61 4.60
CA ASN A 59 17.97 -25.85 5.14
C ASN A 59 17.32 -26.17 6.50
N GLU A 60 17.25 -27.45 6.86
CA GLU A 60 16.63 -27.89 8.12
C GLU A 60 17.30 -27.28 9.36
N ASP A 61 18.62 -27.10 9.31
CA ASP A 61 19.37 -26.52 10.43
C ASP A 61 19.18 -25.00 10.56
N ASP A 62 18.72 -24.31 9.51
CA ASP A 62 18.61 -22.84 9.40
C ASP A 62 19.75 -22.08 10.10
N MET A 63 20.99 -22.55 9.93
CA MET A 63 22.15 -22.01 10.67
C MET A 63 22.37 -20.51 10.45
N TYR A 64 21.89 -19.97 9.33
CA TYR A 64 21.99 -18.56 8.98
C TYR A 64 20.76 -17.73 9.39
N GLY A 65 19.73 -18.35 9.98
CA GLY A 65 18.51 -17.68 10.40
C GLY A 65 17.71 -17.09 9.23
N GLY A 66 17.71 -17.77 8.09
CA GLY A 66 17.03 -17.35 6.86
C GLY A 66 15.51 -17.25 7.01
N ASP A 67 14.87 -18.05 7.88
CA ASP A 67 13.41 -17.93 8.11
C ASP A 67 13.06 -16.63 8.84
N ASN A 68 14.03 -15.96 9.46
CA ASN A 68 13.83 -14.68 10.17
C ASN A 68 12.63 -14.73 11.14
N VAL A 69 12.43 -15.87 11.82
CA VAL A 69 11.26 -16.19 12.66
C VAL A 69 10.91 -15.07 13.62
N ARG A 70 11.92 -14.50 14.28
CA ARG A 70 11.72 -13.43 15.26
C ARG A 70 11.05 -12.21 14.62
N THR A 71 11.57 -11.77 13.47
CA THR A 71 11.12 -10.56 12.79
C THR A 71 9.74 -10.75 12.16
N PHE A 72 9.50 -11.87 11.47
CA PHE A 72 8.30 -12.02 10.66
C PHE A 72 7.17 -12.81 11.33
N ARG A 73 7.41 -13.50 12.45
CA ARG A 73 6.39 -14.34 13.11
C ARG A 73 6.17 -13.99 14.58
N VAL A 74 7.24 -13.75 15.34
CA VAL A 74 7.13 -13.51 16.79
C VAL A 74 6.85 -12.04 17.10
N SER A 75 7.69 -11.12 16.62
CA SER A 75 7.57 -9.68 16.91
C SER A 75 6.23 -9.07 16.50
N PRO A 76 5.67 -9.39 15.30
CA PRO A 76 4.42 -8.80 14.84
C PRO A 76 3.24 -9.00 15.81
N SER A 77 3.13 -10.19 16.39
CA SER A 77 2.04 -10.53 17.33
C SER A 77 2.10 -9.69 18.62
N GLY A 78 3.30 -9.31 19.06
CA GLY A 78 3.47 -8.45 20.23
C GLY A 78 3.20 -6.98 19.91
N LEU A 79 3.66 -6.52 18.75
CA LEU A 79 3.47 -5.13 18.30
C LEU A 79 2.03 -4.82 17.91
N ASP A 80 1.24 -5.83 17.52
CA ASP A 80 -0.18 -5.65 17.23
C ASP A 80 -0.96 -5.07 18.43
N GLY A 81 -0.55 -5.41 19.66
CA GLY A 81 -1.10 -4.80 20.88
C GLY A 81 -0.65 -3.36 21.15
N LEU A 82 0.34 -2.84 20.42
CA LEU A 82 0.96 -1.52 20.59
C LEU A 82 0.80 -0.61 19.35
N GLY A 83 -0.08 -0.97 18.41
CA GLY A 83 -0.38 -0.15 17.23
C GLY A 83 -0.10 -0.83 15.88
N GLY A 84 0.34 -2.09 15.89
CA GLY A 84 0.54 -2.88 14.68
C GLY A 84 2.02 -3.23 14.44
N PRO A 85 2.29 -4.26 13.63
CA PRO A 85 3.64 -4.62 13.21
C PRO A 85 4.24 -3.57 12.27
N ASP A 86 5.58 -3.53 12.20
CA ASP A 86 6.28 -2.70 11.22
C ASP A 86 5.98 -3.13 9.78
N ASN A 87 6.01 -2.17 8.86
CA ASN A 87 6.02 -2.47 7.42
C ASN A 87 7.39 -3.05 7.02
N CYS A 88 7.40 -4.26 6.48
CA CYS A 88 8.62 -4.96 6.09
C CYS A 88 8.90 -4.94 4.57
N GLY A 89 8.24 -4.07 3.81
CA GLY A 89 8.52 -3.83 2.38
C GLY A 89 7.62 -4.63 1.42
N THR A 90 7.33 -5.89 1.73
CA THR A 90 6.52 -6.79 0.89
C THR A 90 5.41 -7.47 1.69
N GLY A 91 4.35 -7.90 1.01
CA GLY A 91 3.19 -8.55 1.63
C GLY A 91 2.33 -7.59 2.47
N CYS A 92 2.36 -6.29 2.17
CA CYS A 92 1.68 -5.26 2.95
C CYS A 92 0.56 -4.61 2.13
N PHE A 93 -0.65 -4.57 2.69
CA PHE A 93 -1.82 -3.93 2.11
C PHE A 93 -2.08 -2.59 2.78
N PHE A 94 -1.85 -1.49 2.06
CA PHE A 94 -2.05 -0.13 2.55
C PHE A 94 -3.46 0.39 2.26
N ASN A 95 -4.01 1.13 3.23
CA ASN A 95 -5.05 2.10 2.97
C ASN A 95 -4.45 3.24 2.13
N ARG A 96 -4.95 3.44 0.90
CA ARG A 96 -4.48 4.57 0.08
C ARG A 96 -4.58 5.89 0.82
N GLN A 97 -5.67 6.12 1.57
CA GLN A 97 -5.89 7.40 2.26
C GLN A 97 -4.84 7.65 3.34
N ALA A 98 -4.30 6.60 3.98
CA ALA A 98 -3.27 6.74 5.00
C ALA A 98 -1.89 7.13 4.44
N LEU A 99 -1.65 6.95 3.14
CA LEU A 99 -0.39 7.29 2.48
C LEU A 99 -0.32 8.75 2.01
N PHE A 100 -1.43 9.49 2.07
CA PHE A 100 -1.48 10.88 1.68
C PHE A 100 -1.82 11.73 2.90
N ASP A 101 -0.96 12.69 3.23
CA ASP A 101 -1.22 13.67 4.29
C ASP A 101 -2.43 14.54 3.91
N SER A 102 -3.62 14.15 4.37
CA SER A 102 -4.66 15.12 4.73
C SER A 102 -5.74 14.47 5.60
N PRO A 103 -5.91 14.93 6.85
CA PRO A 103 -7.13 14.67 7.60
C PRO A 103 -8.26 15.49 6.96
N LEU A 104 -8.96 14.92 5.99
CA LEU A 104 -10.27 15.41 5.52
C LEU A 104 -10.37 16.89 5.09
N SER A 105 -9.27 17.63 4.94
CA SER A 105 -9.30 19.07 4.65
C SER A 105 -8.51 19.39 3.38
N SER A 106 -9.25 19.39 2.26
CA SER A 106 -9.16 20.34 1.12
C SER A 106 -9.26 19.75 -0.29
N LEU A 107 -9.54 18.45 -0.47
CA LEU A 107 -10.25 18.00 -1.67
C LEU A 107 -11.67 17.67 -1.21
N GLY A 108 -12.60 18.55 -1.56
CA GLY A 108 -14.00 18.36 -1.25
C GLY A 108 -14.50 16.98 -1.67
N HIS A 109 -15.51 16.51 -0.95
CA HIS A 109 -16.52 15.70 -1.60
C HIS A 109 -16.95 16.43 -2.89
N SER A 110 -16.65 15.86 -4.06
CA SER A 110 -16.70 16.43 -5.44
C SER A 110 -15.29 16.80 -5.91
N GLU A 111 -14.59 16.03 -6.75
CA GLU A 111 -14.98 15.61 -8.11
C GLU A 111 -14.41 14.22 -8.47
N HIS A 112 -15.10 13.13 -8.13
CA HIS A 112 -14.61 11.77 -8.43
C HIS A 112 -15.61 10.90 -9.19
N SER A 113 -16.58 11.51 -9.86
CA SER A 113 -17.58 10.80 -10.68
C SER A 113 -17.17 10.58 -12.14
N GLN A 114 -16.04 11.14 -12.61
CA GLN A 114 -15.69 11.10 -14.04
C GLN A 114 -14.68 10.01 -14.43
N ILE A 115 -13.80 9.56 -13.52
CA ILE A 115 -12.80 8.51 -13.83
C ILE A 115 -13.44 7.12 -13.87
N HIS A 116 -14.58 6.91 -13.20
CA HIS A 116 -15.17 5.57 -13.07
C HIS A 116 -15.73 5.02 -14.40
N ASN A 117 -15.93 5.87 -15.42
CA ASN A 117 -16.53 5.49 -16.70
C ASN A 117 -15.54 5.33 -17.86
N MET A 118 -14.24 5.52 -17.63
CA MET A 118 -13.21 5.35 -18.68
C MET A 118 -12.48 4.02 -18.49
N THR A 119 -12.32 3.27 -19.59
CA THR A 119 -11.47 2.07 -19.62
C THR A 119 -10.03 2.46 -19.31
N ILE A 120 -9.33 1.68 -18.50
CA ILE A 120 -7.91 1.89 -18.12
C ILE A 120 -7.00 2.13 -19.34
N SER A 121 -7.39 1.62 -20.51
CA SER A 121 -6.69 1.74 -21.79
C SER A 121 -7.05 2.99 -22.60
N SER A 122 -7.85 3.92 -22.09
CA SER A 122 -8.16 5.15 -22.82
C SER A 122 -6.90 5.99 -23.01
N VAL A 123 -6.76 6.60 -24.20
CA VAL A 123 -5.61 7.47 -24.51
C VAL A 123 -5.47 8.58 -23.48
N SER A 124 -6.58 9.17 -23.03
CA SER A 124 -6.61 10.21 -22.01
C SER A 124 -6.04 9.78 -20.65
N ILE A 125 -6.39 8.57 -20.17
CA ILE A 125 -5.86 8.05 -18.89
C ILE A 125 -4.37 7.75 -19.01
N VAL A 126 -3.94 7.18 -20.15
CA VAL A 126 -2.53 6.86 -20.39
C VAL A 126 -1.69 8.14 -20.48
N GLU A 127 -2.15 9.18 -21.17
CA GLU A 127 -1.47 10.48 -21.24
C GLU A 127 -1.35 11.12 -19.85
N LEU A 128 -2.44 11.13 -19.08
CA LEU A 128 -2.41 11.64 -17.71
C LEU A 128 -1.48 10.82 -16.80
N ALA A 129 -1.49 9.49 -16.94
CA ALA A 129 -0.60 8.57 -16.23
C ALA A 129 0.88 8.86 -16.55
N CYS A 130 1.21 9.08 -17.83
CA CYS A 130 2.54 9.48 -18.27
C CYS A 130 2.96 10.84 -17.70
N HIS A 131 2.04 11.81 -17.70
CA HIS A 131 2.31 13.13 -17.12
C HIS A 131 2.64 13.03 -15.63
N VAL A 132 1.83 12.33 -14.83
CA VAL A 132 2.07 12.16 -13.39
C VAL A 132 3.24 11.20 -13.08
N ALA A 133 3.72 10.42 -14.05
CA ALA A 133 4.94 9.62 -13.90
C ALA A 133 6.21 10.45 -14.05
N SER A 134 6.14 11.64 -14.64
CA SER A 134 7.31 12.48 -14.93
C SER A 134 8.08 12.87 -13.66
N SER A 135 9.41 12.83 -13.75
CA SER A 135 10.32 13.32 -12.71
C SER A 135 10.19 14.83 -12.47
N ASN A 136 9.72 15.57 -13.49
CA ASN A 136 9.49 17.01 -13.40
C ASN A 136 8.10 17.38 -12.89
N TYR A 137 7.25 16.39 -12.56
CA TYR A 137 5.89 16.65 -12.12
C TYR A 137 5.83 17.58 -10.89
N GLU A 138 6.79 17.43 -9.97
CA GLU A 138 6.86 18.23 -8.75
C GLU A 138 7.61 19.56 -8.96
N HIS A 139 8.07 19.85 -10.16
CA HIS A 139 8.76 21.10 -10.47
C HIS A 139 7.80 22.28 -10.28
N ASN A 140 8.20 23.28 -9.49
CA ASN A 140 7.36 24.41 -9.06
C ASN A 140 6.14 24.03 -8.22
N THR A 141 6.06 22.79 -7.73
CA THR A 141 5.14 22.44 -6.66
C THR A 141 5.78 22.79 -5.32
N GLY A 142 4.98 23.17 -4.33
CA GLY A 142 5.46 23.38 -2.96
C GLY A 142 5.81 22.09 -2.22
N TRP A 143 5.97 20.95 -2.91
CA TRP A 143 6.18 19.66 -2.28
C TRP A 143 7.55 19.60 -1.55
N GLY A 144 8.61 20.11 -2.18
CA GLY A 144 9.95 20.15 -1.57
C GLY A 144 10.07 21.10 -0.37
N THR A 145 9.19 22.08 -0.24
CA THR A 145 9.19 23.03 0.90
C THR A 145 8.29 22.58 2.05
N LYS A 146 7.30 21.71 1.81
CA LYS A 146 6.37 21.21 2.83
C LYS A 146 6.87 19.97 3.59
N VAL A 147 7.74 19.16 2.98
CA VAL A 147 8.21 17.89 3.55
C VAL A 147 9.52 18.05 4.34
N CYS A 148 10.32 19.07 4.02
CA CYS A 148 11.63 19.30 4.63
C CYS A 148 11.65 20.45 5.65
N GLY A 149 10.48 20.86 6.16
CA GLY A 149 10.31 21.94 7.14
C GLY A 149 10.11 21.42 8.56
#